data_AF-A0ABD0NLB4-F1
#
_entry.id   AF-A0ABD0NLB4-F1
#
_cell.length_a   1.000
_cell.length_b   1.000
_cell.length_c   1.000
_cell.angle_alpha   90.00
_cell.angle_beta   90.00
_cell.angle_gamma   90.00
#
_symmetry.space_group_name_H-M   'P 1'
#
loop_
_entity.id
_entity.type
_entity.pdbx_description
1 polymer ?
#
loop_
_entity_poly.entity_id
_entity_poly.type
_entity_poly.pdbx_seq_one_letter_code
_entity_poly.pdbx_strand_id
1 'polypeptide(L)'
;SSELYDIVVVATPLQQNVNSDISFQGFEPQLPDISGSYHQTVASIIHGYLNCTYFGFPDPKLFPFSSILTTDTPGLFFNSAASVCPVNITSGFRRKQPQEAGVYKVFSPKPLEKNELKTLFKSYYSVQVTDWLAYPHYGSTQGLPPVVLHENLYFLNGIEWAGSAMEMSSVAAKNIALLAYHRWNRQLEMIDQKDLMHK
;
A
#
# COMPACT_ATOMS: atom_id res chain seq x y z
N SER A 1 24.57 26.97 9.98
CA SER A 1 24.35 26.29 8.69
C SER A 1 23.65 24.98 9.02
N SER A 2 22.38 24.74 8.71
CA SER A 2 21.62 25.17 7.53
C SER A 2 20.14 25.46 7.82
N GLU A 3 19.66 26.66 7.48
CA GLU A 3 18.27 26.87 7.09
C GLU A 3 18.15 26.40 5.64
N LEU A 4 17.98 25.08 5.41
CA LEU A 4 18.03 24.55 4.05
C LEU A 4 16.66 24.59 3.35
N TYR A 5 15.56 24.60 4.11
CA TYR A 5 14.21 24.48 3.58
C TYR A 5 13.26 25.43 4.31
N ASP A 6 12.53 26.24 3.55
CA ASP A 6 11.49 27.11 4.07
C ASP A 6 10.20 26.34 4.43
N ILE A 7 9.94 25.25 3.72
CA ILE A 7 8.76 24.38 3.86
C ILE A 7 9.20 22.92 3.75
N VAL A 8 8.71 22.08 4.66
CA VAL A 8 8.99 20.63 4.71
C VAL A 8 7.68 19.86 4.62
N VAL A 9 7.66 18.85 3.73
CA VAL A 9 6.54 17.91 3.61
C VAL A 9 7.06 16.50 3.89
N VAL A 10 6.51 15.86 4.92
CA VAL A 10 6.83 14.49 5.30
C VAL A 10 5.92 13.55 4.50
N ALA A 11 6.52 12.81 3.57
CA ALA A 11 5.86 11.86 2.68
C ALA A 11 6.24 10.40 2.96
N THR A 12 6.40 10.07 4.24
CA THR A 12 6.55 8.70 4.75
C THR A 12 5.67 8.51 5.99
N PRO A 13 5.13 7.31 6.27
CA PRO A 13 4.44 7.03 7.53
C PRO A 13 5.35 7.29 8.74
N LEU A 14 4.75 7.69 9.86
CA LEU A 14 5.43 8.09 11.11
C LEU A 14 4.99 7.26 12.33
N GLN A 15 4.17 6.24 12.11
CA GLN A 15 3.64 5.35 13.13
C GLN A 15 4.76 4.50 13.74
N GLN A 16 4.60 4.12 15.00
CA GLN A 16 5.63 3.40 15.77
C GLN A 16 6.10 2.08 15.14
N ASN A 17 5.24 1.39 14.39
CA ASN A 17 5.59 0.13 13.72
C ASN A 17 6.25 0.32 12.35
N VAL A 18 6.46 1.57 11.93
CA VAL A 18 7.18 1.94 10.71
C VAL A 18 8.53 2.49 11.13
N ASN A 19 9.62 1.91 10.62
CA ASN A 19 10.92 2.56 10.76
C ASN A 19 11.08 3.62 9.66
N SER A 20 10.77 4.88 9.99
CA SER A 20 10.92 5.99 9.05
C SER A 20 12.36 6.52 8.97
N ASP A 21 13.23 6.14 9.91
CA ASP A 21 14.56 6.73 10.14
C ASP A 21 14.51 8.27 10.32
N ILE A 22 13.34 8.84 10.65
CA ILE A 22 13.14 10.27 10.90
C ILE A 22 12.95 10.52 12.40
N SER A 23 13.73 11.45 12.95
CA SER A 23 13.55 11.97 14.31
C SER A 23 13.26 13.46 14.29
N PHE A 24 12.19 13.88 14.96
CA PHE A 24 11.86 15.29 15.16
C PHE A 24 12.43 15.77 16.51
N GLN A 25 13.35 16.73 16.49
CA GLN A 25 14.03 17.23 17.68
C GLN A 25 13.87 18.75 17.78
N GLY A 26 13.76 19.27 19.01
CA GLY A 26 13.76 20.72 19.26
C GLY A 26 12.45 21.44 18.89
N PHE A 27 11.33 20.74 18.77
CA PHE A 27 10.02 21.35 18.54
C PHE A 27 9.37 21.77 19.87
N GLU A 28 8.90 23.02 19.92
CA GLU A 28 8.10 23.57 21.01
C GLU A 28 6.82 24.22 20.43
N PRO A 29 5.61 23.67 20.67
CA PRO A 29 5.32 22.46 21.44
C PRO A 29 5.80 21.19 20.74
N GLN A 30 5.87 20.07 21.48
CA GLN A 30 6.18 18.77 20.91
C GLN A 30 5.17 18.40 19.81
N LEU A 31 5.67 17.75 18.76
CA LEU A 31 4.81 17.26 17.69
C LEU A 31 3.84 16.19 18.22
N PRO A 32 2.61 16.12 17.66
CA PRO A 32 1.63 15.13 18.07
C PRO A 32 2.13 13.71 17.79
N ASP A 33 1.87 12.79 18.73
CA ASP A 33 2.11 11.37 18.49
C ASP A 33 1.11 10.84 17.44
N ILE A 34 1.63 10.11 16.46
CA ILE A 34 0.83 9.55 15.38
C ILE A 34 0.59 8.07 15.67
N SER A 35 -0.49 7.80 16.39
CA SER A 35 -0.85 6.46 16.83
C SER A 35 -1.31 5.54 15.68
N GLY A 36 -1.34 4.24 15.98
CA GLY A 36 -1.82 3.19 15.11
C GLY A 36 -0.71 2.41 14.43
N SER A 37 -1.08 1.47 13.55
CA SER A 37 -0.12 0.56 12.91
C SER A 37 -0.45 0.34 11.43
N TYR A 38 0.54 0.01 10.63
CA TYR A 38 0.37 -0.43 9.25
C TYR A 38 0.31 -1.96 9.14
N HIS A 39 -0.52 -2.45 8.21
CA HIS A 39 -0.58 -3.84 7.79
C HIS A 39 0.70 -4.22 7.05
N GLN A 40 1.40 -5.24 7.55
CA GLN A 40 2.43 -5.90 6.76
C GLN A 40 1.78 -6.76 5.67
N THR A 41 2.27 -6.64 4.45
CA THR A 41 1.90 -7.47 3.31
C THR A 41 3.15 -7.93 2.59
N VAL A 42 3.16 -9.20 2.18
CA VAL A 42 4.23 -9.79 1.40
C VAL A 42 3.70 -10.16 0.03
N ALA A 43 4.32 -9.66 -1.03
CA ALA A 43 4.12 -10.17 -2.38
C ALA A 43 5.21 -11.17 -2.73
N SER A 44 4.78 -12.38 -3.08
CA SER A 44 5.63 -13.38 -3.69
C SER A 44 5.31 -13.48 -5.18
N ILE A 45 6.30 -13.27 -6.05
CA ILE A 45 6.23 -13.54 -7.48
C ILE A 45 6.81 -14.92 -7.74
N ILE A 46 5.97 -15.87 -8.13
CA ILE A 46 6.32 -17.27 -8.32
C ILE A 46 6.19 -17.64 -9.79
N HIS A 47 7.24 -18.24 -10.36
CA HIS A 47 7.18 -18.89 -11.66
C HIS A 47 7.01 -20.40 -11.45
N GLY A 48 5.86 -20.98 -11.81
CA GLY A 48 5.58 -22.39 -11.51
C GLY A 48 4.22 -22.89 -11.99
N TYR A 49 3.86 -24.09 -11.52
CA TYR A 49 2.59 -24.75 -11.80
C TYR A 49 1.68 -24.66 -10.58
N LEU A 50 0.57 -23.92 -10.72
CA LEU A 50 -0.41 -23.78 -9.65
C LEU A 50 -1.00 -25.14 -9.27
N ASN A 51 -1.19 -25.37 -7.98
CA ASN A 51 -1.85 -26.56 -7.46
C ASN A 51 -3.38 -26.41 -7.50
N CYS A 52 -3.99 -26.57 -8.67
CA CYS A 52 -5.45 -26.46 -8.84
C CYS A 52 -6.26 -27.38 -7.93
N THR A 53 -5.70 -28.53 -7.51
CA THR A 53 -6.41 -29.47 -6.65
C THR A 53 -6.63 -28.93 -5.25
N TYR A 54 -5.72 -28.07 -4.75
CA TYR A 54 -5.89 -27.35 -3.48
C TYR A 54 -7.13 -26.44 -3.50
N PHE A 55 -7.47 -25.92 -4.68
CA PHE A 55 -8.65 -25.07 -4.88
C PHE A 55 -9.90 -25.84 -5.30
N GLY A 56 -9.91 -27.17 -5.16
CA GLY A 56 -11.06 -28.01 -5.47
C GLY A 56 -11.21 -28.39 -6.96
N PHE A 57 -10.15 -28.22 -7.77
CA PHE A 57 -10.15 -28.62 -9.18
C PHE A 57 -9.15 -29.76 -9.43
N PRO A 58 -9.60 -31.03 -9.41
CA PRO A 58 -8.75 -32.19 -9.66
C PRO A 58 -8.08 -32.16 -11.03
N ASP A 59 -8.84 -31.79 -12.07
CA ASP A 59 -8.33 -31.56 -13.41
C ASP A 59 -8.01 -30.06 -13.59
N PRO A 60 -6.72 -29.68 -13.76
CA PRO A 60 -6.34 -28.29 -14.01
C PRO A 60 -7.00 -27.70 -15.26
N LYS A 61 -7.46 -28.51 -16.24
CA LYS A 61 -8.14 -28.03 -17.46
C LYS A 61 -9.46 -27.36 -17.18
N LEU A 62 -10.07 -27.72 -16.06
CA LEU A 62 -11.33 -27.17 -15.61
C LEU A 62 -11.15 -25.93 -14.74
N PHE A 63 -9.92 -25.56 -14.38
CA PHE A 63 -9.65 -24.39 -13.54
C PHE A 63 -9.75 -23.10 -14.39
N PRO A 64 -10.80 -22.29 -14.23
CA PRO A 64 -11.10 -21.19 -15.15
C PRO A 64 -10.57 -19.84 -14.66
N PHE A 65 -10.00 -19.78 -13.46
CA PHE A 65 -9.73 -18.53 -12.77
C PHE A 65 -8.34 -17.98 -13.09
N SER A 66 -8.26 -16.66 -13.16
CA SER A 66 -6.97 -15.94 -13.24
C SER A 66 -6.56 -15.33 -11.91
N SER A 67 -7.50 -15.23 -10.97
CA SER A 67 -7.29 -14.68 -9.63
C SER A 67 -8.10 -15.50 -8.63
N ILE A 68 -7.51 -15.69 -7.47
CA ILE A 68 -8.07 -16.35 -6.30
C ILE A 68 -7.99 -15.32 -5.19
N LEU A 69 -9.14 -14.95 -4.65
CA LEU A 69 -9.26 -14.00 -3.55
C LEU A 69 -9.81 -14.75 -2.35
N THR A 70 -9.35 -14.37 -1.16
CA THR A 70 -9.82 -14.96 0.08
C THR A 70 -10.62 -13.94 0.86
N THR A 71 -11.49 -14.42 1.74
CA THR A 71 -12.09 -13.61 2.79
C THR A 71 -11.25 -13.73 4.05
N ASP A 72 -11.42 -12.78 4.98
CA ASP A 72 -10.77 -12.86 6.28
C ASP A 72 -11.18 -14.17 6.99
N THR A 73 -10.21 -15.08 7.13
CA THR A 73 -10.41 -16.42 7.65
C THR A 73 -9.24 -16.74 8.58
N PRO A 74 -9.50 -16.97 9.88
CA PRO A 74 -8.45 -17.27 10.84
C PRO A 74 -7.59 -18.46 10.40
N GLY A 75 -6.27 -18.29 10.44
CA GLY A 75 -5.31 -19.34 10.10
C GLY A 75 -5.03 -19.52 8.61
N LEU A 76 -5.66 -18.73 7.72
CA LEU A 76 -5.30 -18.73 6.31
C LEU A 76 -3.97 -18.01 6.08
N PHE A 77 -3.04 -18.65 5.37
CA PHE A 77 -1.67 -18.17 5.22
C PHE A 77 -1.45 -17.23 4.02
N PHE A 78 -2.46 -17.02 3.18
CA PHE A 78 -2.40 -16.12 2.02
C PHE A 78 -3.71 -15.36 1.85
N ASN A 79 -3.64 -14.19 1.20
CA ASN A 79 -4.78 -13.28 0.97
C ASN A 79 -5.30 -13.36 -0.47
N SER A 80 -4.40 -13.58 -1.42
CA SER A 80 -4.79 -13.79 -2.82
C SER A 80 -3.67 -14.43 -3.63
N ALA A 81 -4.03 -15.08 -4.73
CA ALA A 81 -3.11 -15.61 -5.72
C ALA A 81 -3.65 -15.31 -7.13
N ALA A 82 -2.86 -14.64 -7.97
CA ALA A 82 -3.29 -14.28 -9.31
C ALA A 82 -2.21 -14.52 -10.35
N SER A 83 -2.60 -14.98 -11.53
CA SER A 83 -1.73 -15.08 -12.70
C SER A 83 -1.38 -13.67 -13.21
N VAL A 84 -0.10 -13.45 -13.44
CA VAL A 84 0.45 -12.18 -13.92
C VAL A 84 0.59 -12.22 -15.44
N CYS A 85 0.09 -11.18 -16.11
CA CYS A 85 0.33 -10.95 -17.52
C CYS A 85 1.51 -9.98 -17.71
N PRO A 86 2.26 -10.08 -18.82
CA PRO A 86 3.26 -9.08 -19.16
C PRO A 86 2.60 -7.72 -19.38
N VAL A 87 3.33 -6.65 -19.04
CA VAL A 87 2.89 -5.27 -19.29
C VAL A 87 2.76 -4.97 -20.78
N ASN A 88 3.67 -5.51 -21.60
CA ASN A 88 3.63 -5.41 -23.05
C ASN A 88 2.96 -6.65 -23.64
N ILE A 89 1.70 -6.49 -24.06
CA ILE A 89 0.91 -7.56 -24.65
C ILE A 89 1.13 -7.53 -26.17
N THR A 90 1.84 -8.54 -26.69
CA THR A 90 1.97 -8.76 -28.14
C THR A 90 0.71 -9.41 -28.71
N SER A 91 0.45 -9.26 -30.00
CA SER A 91 -0.72 -9.86 -30.69
C SER A 91 -0.85 -11.38 -30.53
N GLY A 92 0.25 -12.10 -30.32
CA GLY A 92 0.27 -13.54 -30.06
C GLY A 92 0.17 -13.96 -28.59
N PHE A 93 0.02 -13.01 -27.66
CA PHE A 93 -0.02 -13.34 -26.24
C PHE A 93 -1.32 -14.06 -25.89
N ARG A 94 -1.19 -15.23 -25.24
CA ARG A 94 -2.27 -15.88 -24.53
C ARG A 94 -1.85 -16.07 -23.08
N ARG A 95 -2.80 -15.90 -22.16
CA ARG A 95 -2.58 -16.29 -20.77
C ARG A 95 -2.30 -17.79 -20.74
N LYS A 96 -1.25 -18.16 -20.01
CA LYS A 96 -0.86 -19.57 -19.83
C LYS A 96 -1.97 -20.30 -19.09
N GLN A 97 -2.33 -21.48 -19.58
CA GLN A 97 -3.32 -22.30 -18.90
C GLN A 97 -2.70 -22.93 -17.64
N PRO A 98 -3.52 -23.42 -16.69
CA PRO A 98 -3.00 -23.98 -15.43
C PRO A 98 -2.10 -25.22 -15.59
N GLN A 99 -2.09 -25.89 -16.75
CA GLN A 99 -1.17 -27.00 -17.07
C GLN A 99 0.21 -26.51 -17.53
N GLU A 100 0.38 -25.21 -17.72
CA GLU A 100 1.61 -24.58 -18.17
C GLU A 100 2.23 -23.78 -17.04
N ALA A 101 3.56 -23.67 -17.01
CA ALA A 101 4.25 -22.89 -16.00
C ALA A 101 3.97 -21.39 -16.17
N GLY A 102 3.16 -20.83 -15.28
CA GLY A 102 2.78 -19.42 -15.26
C GLY A 102 3.59 -18.59 -14.26
N VAL A 103 3.49 -17.27 -14.38
CA VAL A 103 3.94 -16.35 -13.34
C VAL A 103 2.73 -15.95 -12.51
N TYR A 104 2.86 -16.03 -11.19
CA TYR A 104 1.80 -15.76 -10.24
C TYR A 104 2.29 -14.77 -9.19
N LYS A 105 1.42 -13.86 -8.79
CA LYS A 105 1.61 -13.03 -7.60
C LYS A 105 0.73 -13.58 -6.49
N VAL A 106 1.34 -13.88 -5.35
CA VAL A 106 0.64 -14.28 -4.13
C VAL A 106 0.86 -13.20 -3.08
N PHE A 107 -0.23 -12.68 -2.51
CA PHE A 107 -0.18 -11.83 -1.33
C PHE A 107 -0.37 -12.68 -0.08
N SER A 108 0.44 -12.45 0.95
CA SER A 108 0.36 -13.14 2.24
C SER A 108 0.74 -12.20 3.40
N PRO A 109 0.34 -12.52 4.65
CA PRO A 109 0.70 -11.71 5.82
C PRO A 109 2.20 -11.78 6.17
N LYS A 110 2.85 -12.88 5.80
CA LYS A 110 4.28 -13.17 6.02
C LYS A 110 4.88 -13.86 4.79
N PRO A 111 6.23 -13.92 4.64
CA PRO A 111 6.85 -14.70 3.57
C PRO A 111 6.38 -16.16 3.59
N LEU A 112 6.03 -16.69 2.42
CA LEU A 112 5.51 -18.05 2.30
C LEU A 112 6.59 -19.08 2.67
N GLU A 113 6.25 -19.96 3.58
CA GLU A 113 7.10 -21.08 3.96
C GLU A 113 7.16 -22.13 2.85
N LYS A 114 8.20 -22.99 2.88
CA LYS A 114 8.37 -24.05 1.86
C LYS A 114 7.15 -24.97 1.74
N ASN A 115 6.47 -25.25 2.86
CA ASN A 115 5.28 -26.09 2.86
C ASN A 115 4.07 -25.34 2.28
N GLU A 116 3.89 -24.06 2.61
CA GLU A 116 2.84 -23.20 2.03
C GLU A 116 3.00 -23.04 0.51
N LEU A 117 4.24 -22.86 0.04
CA LEU A 117 4.56 -22.86 -1.40
C LEU A 117 4.20 -24.18 -2.07
N LYS A 118 4.54 -25.33 -1.45
CA LYS A 118 4.18 -26.66 -1.96
C LYS A 118 2.68 -26.94 -1.91
N THR A 119 1.96 -26.30 -0.99
CA THR A 119 0.49 -26.36 -0.95
C THR A 119 -0.10 -25.62 -2.15
N LEU A 120 0.36 -24.39 -2.42
CA LEU A 120 -0.16 -23.56 -3.50
C LEU A 120 0.34 -23.96 -4.90
N PHE A 121 1.53 -24.55 -5.01
CA PHE A 121 2.18 -24.89 -6.28
C PHE A 121 2.66 -26.34 -6.28
N LYS A 122 2.32 -27.09 -7.34
CA LYS A 122 2.81 -28.46 -7.54
C LYS A 122 4.33 -28.48 -7.69
N SER A 123 4.85 -27.48 -8.39
CA SER A 123 6.28 -27.20 -8.54
C SER A 123 6.48 -25.75 -8.95
N TYR A 124 7.66 -25.20 -8.66
CA TYR A 124 8.05 -23.85 -9.04
C TYR A 124 9.54 -23.80 -9.37
N TYR A 125 9.92 -22.85 -10.23
CA TYR A 125 11.27 -22.62 -10.69
C TYR A 125 11.96 -21.49 -9.90
N SER A 126 11.20 -20.45 -9.53
CA SER A 126 11.72 -19.30 -8.82
C SER A 126 10.64 -18.62 -7.98
N VAL A 127 11.05 -17.99 -6.88
CA VAL A 127 10.21 -17.15 -6.02
C VAL A 127 10.99 -15.87 -5.73
N GLN A 128 10.41 -14.72 -6.05
CA GLN A 128 10.90 -13.41 -5.64
C GLN A 128 9.95 -12.86 -4.61
N VAL A 129 10.49 -12.37 -3.49
CA VAL A 129 9.69 -11.93 -2.34
C VAL A 129 9.97 -10.45 -2.10
N THR A 130 8.90 -9.69 -1.88
CA THR A 130 8.98 -8.31 -1.41
C THR A 130 7.98 -8.14 -0.28
N ASP A 131 8.47 -7.75 0.88
CA ASP A 131 7.67 -7.38 2.05
C ASP A 131 7.58 -5.86 2.15
N TRP A 132 6.42 -5.36 2.55
CA TRP A 132 6.22 -3.95 2.83
C TRP A 132 5.07 -3.72 3.80
N LEU A 133 5.04 -2.52 4.38
CA LEU A 133 3.90 -1.99 5.13
C LEU A 133 2.94 -1.33 4.14
N ALA A 134 1.78 -1.95 3.91
CA ALA A 134 0.92 -1.64 2.76
C ALA A 134 -0.04 -0.48 3.01
N TYR A 135 -0.72 -0.47 4.15
CA TYR A 135 -1.74 0.52 4.49
C TYR A 135 -2.04 0.49 6.00
N PRO A 136 -2.63 1.55 6.58
CA PRO A 136 -3.01 1.59 7.99
C PRO A 136 -4.03 0.52 8.38
N HIS A 137 -3.95 0.05 9.63
CA HIS A 137 -5.00 -0.74 10.27
C HIS A 137 -6.19 0.14 10.60
N TYR A 138 -7.20 0.11 9.73
CA TYR A 138 -8.44 0.87 9.90
C TYR A 138 -9.29 0.37 11.06
N GLY A 139 -9.89 1.30 11.79
CA GLY A 139 -10.82 1.06 12.88
C GLY A 139 -11.86 2.18 12.99
N SER A 140 -13.01 1.87 13.61
CA SER A 140 -14.14 2.79 13.70
C SER A 140 -13.91 3.98 14.64
N THR A 141 -12.89 3.92 15.50
CA THR A 141 -12.61 4.92 16.54
C THR A 141 -11.37 5.76 16.27
N GLN A 142 -10.64 5.51 15.18
CA GLN A 142 -9.40 6.19 14.89
C GLN A 142 -9.67 7.51 14.15
N GLY A 143 -9.11 8.59 14.68
CA GLY A 143 -9.10 9.89 14.01
C GLY A 143 -8.06 9.94 12.88
N LEU A 144 -8.23 10.91 11.98
CA LEU A 144 -7.23 11.20 10.96
C LEU A 144 -6.05 11.97 11.59
N PRO A 145 -4.79 11.61 11.28
CA PRO A 145 -3.64 12.40 11.68
C PRO A 145 -3.72 13.83 11.14
N PRO A 146 -3.12 14.80 11.84
CA PRO A 146 -3.10 16.18 11.39
C PRO A 146 -2.28 16.34 10.11
N VAL A 147 -2.77 17.16 9.18
CA VAL A 147 -2.04 17.54 7.95
C VAL A 147 -0.89 18.51 8.25
N VAL A 148 -1.03 19.33 9.30
CA VAL A 148 -0.01 20.29 9.74
C VAL A 148 0.57 19.78 11.05
N LEU A 149 1.86 19.42 11.05
CA LEU A 149 2.56 19.00 12.27
C LEU A 149 3.10 20.21 13.05
N HIS A 150 3.63 21.20 12.32
CA HIS A 150 4.16 22.45 12.85
C HIS A 150 4.05 23.55 11.77
N GLU A 151 4.35 24.80 12.13
CA GLU A 151 4.55 25.86 11.14
C GLU A 151 5.53 25.40 10.05
N ASN A 152 5.09 25.51 8.79
CA ASN A 152 5.78 25.06 7.57
C ASN A 152 6.20 23.58 7.53
N LEU A 153 5.66 22.73 8.41
CA LEU A 153 5.88 21.28 8.42
C LEU A 153 4.56 20.53 8.24
N TYR A 154 4.43 19.83 7.12
CA TYR A 154 3.21 19.14 6.72
C TYR A 154 3.40 17.63 6.68
N PHE A 155 2.33 16.88 6.96
CA PHE A 155 2.30 15.43 6.92
C PHE A 155 1.35 14.93 5.84
N LEU A 156 1.92 14.32 4.80
CA LEU A 156 1.19 13.84 3.64
C LEU A 156 0.49 12.51 3.93
N ASN A 157 1.21 11.54 4.50
CA ASN A 157 0.69 10.18 4.73
C ASN A 157 -0.42 10.12 5.80
N GLY A 158 -0.75 11.24 6.46
CA GLY A 158 -1.94 11.33 7.29
C GLY A 158 -3.22 10.96 6.53
N ILE A 159 -3.27 11.23 5.22
CA ILE A 159 -4.41 10.89 4.38
C ILE A 159 -4.65 9.38 4.26
N GLU A 160 -3.63 8.56 4.46
CA GLU A 160 -3.75 7.11 4.31
C GLU A 160 -4.73 6.50 5.30
N TRP A 161 -5.00 7.19 6.41
CA TRP A 161 -6.00 6.82 7.42
C TRP A 161 -7.44 7.02 6.95
N ALA A 162 -7.67 7.91 5.99
CA ALA A 162 -8.94 8.02 5.29
C ALA A 162 -9.06 6.98 4.17
N GLY A 163 -7.92 6.62 3.58
CA GLY A 163 -7.79 5.59 2.56
C GLY A 163 -6.38 5.57 1.99
N SER A 164 -5.75 4.40 1.91
CA SER A 164 -4.39 4.26 1.39
C SER A 164 -4.43 3.84 -0.08
N ALA A 165 -4.18 4.83 -0.93
CA ALA A 165 -4.02 4.66 -2.37
C ALA A 165 -3.08 5.75 -2.91
N MET A 166 -2.50 5.51 -4.08
CA MET A 166 -1.62 6.50 -4.73
C MET A 166 -2.40 7.77 -5.08
N GLU A 167 -3.67 7.63 -5.42
CA GLU A 167 -4.61 8.73 -5.68
C GLU A 167 -4.81 9.59 -4.43
N MET A 168 -4.94 8.96 -3.26
CA MET A 168 -5.09 9.68 -1.99
C MET A 168 -3.83 10.47 -1.64
N SER A 169 -2.65 9.88 -1.88
CA SER A 169 -1.37 10.58 -1.75
C SER A 169 -1.29 11.79 -2.69
N SER A 170 -1.78 11.66 -3.92
CA SER A 170 -1.81 12.75 -4.91
C SER A 170 -2.76 13.88 -4.51
N VAL A 171 -3.94 13.53 -3.95
CA VAL A 171 -4.90 14.50 -3.39
C VAL A 171 -4.27 15.26 -2.23
N ALA A 172 -3.64 14.56 -1.29
CA ALA A 172 -2.97 15.18 -0.16
C ALA A 172 -1.82 16.11 -0.61
N ALA A 173 -0.99 15.66 -1.54
CA ALA A 173 0.10 16.46 -2.09
C ALA A 173 -0.40 17.78 -2.70
N LYS A 174 -1.46 17.71 -3.53
CA LYS A 174 -2.05 18.91 -4.13
C LYS A 174 -2.58 19.88 -3.06
N ASN A 175 -3.31 19.36 -2.07
CA ASN A 175 -3.89 20.18 -1.01
C ASN A 175 -2.82 20.82 -0.14
N ILE A 176 -1.75 20.08 0.20
CA ILE A 176 -0.60 20.61 0.96
C ILE A 176 0.12 21.68 0.17
N ALA A 177 0.35 21.49 -1.14
CA ALA A 177 1.00 22.48 -1.98
C ALA A 177 0.21 23.80 -2.03
N LEU A 178 -1.12 23.73 -2.18
CA LEU A 178 -1.99 24.91 -2.15
C LEU A 178 -2.01 25.58 -0.77
N LEU A 179 -2.12 24.78 0.30
CA LEU A 179 -2.08 25.27 1.68
C LEU A 179 -0.76 26.01 1.96
N ALA A 180 0.36 25.42 1.58
CA ALA A 180 1.68 26.01 1.75
C ALA A 180 1.83 27.30 0.93
N TYR A 181 1.39 27.29 -0.33
CA TYR A 181 1.39 28.48 -1.19
C TYR A 181 0.58 29.63 -0.60
N HIS A 182 -0.64 29.38 -0.11
CA HIS A 182 -1.47 30.43 0.47
C HIS A 182 -0.88 30.97 1.78
N ARG A 183 -0.33 30.10 2.64
CA ARG A 183 0.36 30.56 3.85
C ARG A 183 1.60 31.39 3.54
N TRP A 184 2.41 30.95 2.58
CA TRP A 184 3.61 31.68 2.13
C TRP A 184 3.28 33.11 1.67
N ASN A 185 2.18 33.26 0.93
CA ASN A 185 1.73 34.56 0.42
C ASN A 185 0.82 35.34 1.39
N ARG A 186 0.62 34.86 2.62
CA ARG A 186 -0.28 35.44 3.64
C ARG A 186 -1.74 35.59 3.17
N GLN A 187 -2.18 34.70 2.28
CA GLN A 187 -3.55 34.64 1.75
C GLN A 187 -4.40 33.68 2.60
N LEU A 188 -4.53 33.96 3.89
CA LEU A 188 -5.17 33.05 4.84
C LEU A 188 -6.67 32.86 4.58
N GLU A 189 -7.31 33.87 3.97
CA GLU A 189 -8.71 33.85 3.52
C GLU A 189 -8.96 32.89 2.35
N MET A 190 -7.91 32.47 1.66
CA MET A 190 -8.00 31.49 0.56
C MET A 190 -7.89 30.04 1.05
N ILE A 191 -7.59 29.85 2.34
CA ILE A 191 -7.53 28.53 2.99
C ILE A 191 -8.94 28.20 3.50
N ASP A 192 -9.42 26.99 3.19
CA ASP A 192 -10.74 26.50 3.61
C ASP A 192 -11.90 27.43 3.21
N GLN A 193 -11.97 27.79 1.93
CA GLN A 193 -13.12 28.49 1.36
C GLN A 193 -14.38 27.63 1.49
N LYS A 194 -15.10 27.84 2.60
CA LYS A 194 -16.32 27.11 2.95
C LYS A 194 -17.45 27.33 1.94
N ASP A 195 -17.37 28.41 1.18
CA ASP A 195 -18.29 28.78 0.12
C ASP A 195 -17.51 29.04 -1.18
N LEU A 196 -17.23 27.98 -1.94
CA LEU A 196 -16.96 28.11 -3.38
C LEU A 196 -18.25 28.61 -4.03
N MET A 197 -18.48 29.92 -3.91
CA MET A 197 -19.59 30.67 -4.48
C MET A 197 -19.77 30.25 -5.93
N HIS A 198 -20.76 29.39 -6.18
CA HIS A 198 -21.26 29.15 -7.53
C HIS A 198 -21.76 30.51 -8.02
N LYS A 199 -21.07 31.07 -9.01
CA LYS A 199 -21.64 32.07 -9.90
C LYS A 199 -22.24 31.37 -11.10
#